data_AF-A0A925S499-F1
#
_entry.id   AF-A0A925S499-F1
#
_cell.length_a   1.000
_cell.length_b   1.000
_cell.length_c   1.000
_cell.angle_alpha   90.00
_cell.angle_beta   90.00
_cell.angle_gamma   90.00
#
_symmetry.space_group_name_H-M   'P 1'
#
loop_
_entity.id
_entity.type
_entity.pdbx_description
1 polymer ?
#
loop_
_entity_poly.entity_id
_entity_poly.type
_entity_poly.pdbx_seq_one_letter_code
_entity_poly.pdbx_strand_id
1 'polypeptide(L)'
;SAAEPERPAMAFNELPDQIRRELPQLVIGGAMYSQTPANRMLILNGQVFHEGDKVAGELMLEQIRLKSAVLAYKGYRYNINY
;
A
#
# COMPACT_ATOMS: atom_id res chain seq x y z
N SER A 1 -5.85 -20.00 -15.86
CA SER A 1 -4.78 -19.46 -15.01
C SER A 1 -5.29 -19.44 -13.58
N ALA A 2 -4.73 -20.26 -12.69
CA ALA A 2 -4.98 -20.10 -11.27
C ALA A 2 -4.29 -18.79 -10.86
N ALA A 3 -5.02 -17.86 -10.23
CA ALA A 3 -4.38 -16.73 -9.57
C ALA A 3 -3.36 -17.34 -8.58
N GLU A 4 -2.07 -17.06 -8.76
CA GLU A 4 -1.07 -17.38 -7.76
C GLU A 4 -1.60 -16.87 -6.41
N PRO A 5 -1.51 -17.68 -5.33
CA PRO A 5 -1.99 -17.23 -4.03
C PRO A 5 -1.31 -15.90 -3.74
N GLU A 6 -2.12 -14.85 -3.69
CA GLU A 6 -1.66 -13.49 -3.45
C GLU A 6 -0.73 -13.53 -2.23
N ARG A 7 0.56 -13.24 -2.42
CA ARG A 7 1.53 -13.34 -1.33
C ARG A 7 1.02 -12.49 -0.17
N PRO A 8 0.91 -13.04 1.05
CA PRO A 8 0.38 -12.28 2.17
C PRO A 8 1.27 -11.06 2.41
N ALA A 9 0.63 -9.91 2.60
CA ALA A 9 1.33 -8.68 2.95
C ALA A 9 1.80 -8.77 4.41
N MET A 10 3.07 -8.47 4.64
CA MET A 10 3.72 -8.53 5.95
C MET A 10 3.43 -7.25 6.76
N ALA A 11 3.70 -7.25 8.07
CA ALA A 11 3.76 -6.00 8.82
C ALA A 11 4.98 -5.17 8.39
N PHE A 12 4.88 -3.84 8.49
CA PHE A 12 6.01 -2.95 8.17
C PHE A 12 7.26 -3.28 8.99
N ASN A 13 7.12 -3.75 10.24
CA ASN A 13 8.26 -4.11 11.08
C ASN A 13 8.92 -5.45 10.71
N GLU A 14 8.29 -6.26 9.86
CA GLU A 14 8.81 -7.55 9.37
C GLU A 14 9.59 -7.38 8.07
N LEU A 15 9.52 -6.20 7.44
CA LEU A 15 10.35 -5.88 6.29
C LEU A 15 11.84 -5.88 6.67
N PRO A 16 12.71 -6.38 5.77
CA PRO A 16 14.16 -6.26 5.97
C PRO A 16 14.59 -4.81 6.18
N ASP A 17 15.54 -4.58 7.08
CA ASP A 17 16.02 -3.24 7.43
C ASP A 17 16.43 -2.38 6.23
N GLN A 18 17.11 -2.99 5.26
CA GLN A 18 17.51 -2.30 4.04
C GLN A 18 16.30 -1.75 3.28
N ILE A 19 15.26 -2.58 3.12
CA ILE A 19 14.02 -2.19 2.44
C ILE A 19 13.31 -1.07 3.19
N ARG A 20 13.20 -1.17 4.52
CA ARG A 20 12.56 -0.13 5.35
C ARG A 20 13.24 1.24 5.21
N ARG A 21 14.57 1.27 5.08
CA ARG A 21 15.35 2.52 4.93
C ARG A 21 15.20 3.16 3.56
N GLU A 22 14.84 2.39 2.54
CA GLU A 22 14.61 2.90 1.19
C GLU A 22 13.20 3.47 1.00
N LEU A 23 12.24 3.05 1.84
CA LEU A 23 10.86 3.49 1.73
C LEU A 23 10.73 4.98 2.09
N PRO A 24 9.94 5.75 1.32
CA PRO A 24 9.65 7.13 1.68
C PRO A 24 8.86 7.17 2.99
N GLN A 25 8.99 8.28 3.71
CA GLN A 25 8.06 8.54 4.80
C GLN A 25 6.65 8.75 4.23
N LEU A 26 5.68 8.06 4.82
CA LEU A 26 4.28 8.13 4.42
C LEU A 26 3.49 8.72 5.59
N VAL A 27 2.82 9.85 5.33
CA VAL A 27 1.86 10.46 6.24
C VAL A 27 0.47 10.23 5.66
N ILE A 28 -0.38 9.58 6.43
CA ILE A 28 -1.75 9.26 6.00
C ILE A 28 -2.64 10.43 6.40
N GLY A 29 -3.20 11.12 5.40
CA GLY A 29 -4.12 12.25 5.61
C GLY A 29 -5.57 11.84 5.79
N GLY A 30 -5.92 10.62 5.36
CA GLY A 30 -7.27 10.08 5.41
C GLY A 30 -7.47 9.00 4.35
N ALA A 31 -8.62 8.33 4.42
CA ALA A 31 -9.01 7.31 3.46
C ALA A 31 -10.52 7.35 3.24
N MET A 32 -10.95 6.98 2.03
CA MET A 32 -12.34 6.65 1.76
C MET A 32 -12.39 5.21 1.26
N TYR A 33 -13.06 4.38 2.05
CA TYR A 33 -13.31 2.99 1.69
C TYR A 33 -14.67 2.87 0.99
N SER A 34 -14.72 2.01 -0.03
CA SER A 34 -15.93 1.62 -0.74
C SER A 34 -15.87 0.13 -1.05
N GLN A 35 -17.01 -0.53 -1.20
CA GLN A 35 -17.03 -1.90 -1.69
C GLN A 35 -16.51 -1.98 -3.14
N THR A 36 -16.69 -0.92 -3.93
CA THR A 36 -16.16 -0.81 -5.30
C THR A 36 -14.70 -0.33 -5.27
N PRO A 37 -13.71 -1.14 -5.71
CA PRO A 37 -12.29 -0.78 -5.67
C PRO A 37 -11.94 0.56 -6.33
N ALA A 38 -12.53 0.83 -7.50
CA ALA A 38 -12.32 2.08 -8.24
C ALA A 38 -12.77 3.35 -7.49
N ASN A 39 -13.62 3.20 -6.47
CA ASN A 39 -14.11 4.31 -5.65
C ASN A 39 -13.36 4.42 -4.31
N ARG A 40 -12.31 3.62 -4.10
CA ARG A 40 -11.45 3.70 -2.92
C ARG A 40 -10.34 4.69 -3.15
N MET A 41 -10.05 5.50 -2.15
CA MET A 41 -8.92 6.42 -2.19
C MET A 41 -8.18 6.45 -0.85
N LEU A 42 -6.88 6.71 -0.94
CA LEU A 42 -6.01 6.93 0.19
C LEU A 42 -5.25 8.25 -0.01
N ILE A 43 -5.21 9.08 1.03
CA ILE A 43 -4.45 10.32 1.02
C ILE A 43 -3.09 10.05 1.64
N LEU A 44 -2.02 10.10 0.84
CA LEU A 44 -0.64 9.94 1.28
C LEU A 44 0.13 11.23 0.99
N ASN A 45 0.80 11.76 2.00
CA ASN A 45 1.61 12.99 1.89
C ASN A 45 0.84 14.17 1.26
N GLY A 46 -0.46 14.27 1.55
CA GLY A 46 -1.34 15.32 1.02
C GLY A 46 -1.85 15.11 -0.41
N GLN A 47 -1.53 13.97 -1.04
CA GLN A 47 -1.97 13.62 -2.39
C GLN A 47 -2.93 12.42 -2.36
N VAL A 48 -3.87 12.38 -3.31
CA VAL A 48 -4.87 11.30 -3.44
C VAL A 48 -4.33 10.20 -4.36
N PHE A 49 -4.44 8.95 -3.90
CA PHE A 49 -4.04 7.74 -4.64
C PHE A 49 -5.16 6.69 -4.64
N HIS A 50 -5.21 5.90 -5.70
CA HIS A 50 -6.09 4.76 -5.91
C HIS A 50 -5.31 3.44 -5.97
N GLU A 51 -6.03 2.32 -5.92
CA GLU A 51 -5.43 1.00 -6.13
C GLU A 51 -4.78 0.91 -7.53
N GLY A 52 -3.54 0.44 -7.58
CA GLY A 52 -2.70 0.40 -8.78
C GLY A 52 -1.81 1.64 -8.98
N ASP A 53 -2.01 2.71 -8.22
CA ASP A 53 -1.22 3.93 -8.39
C ASP A 53 0.21 3.78 -7.87
N LYS A 54 1.12 4.53 -8.51
CA LYS A 54 2.50 4.67 -8.08
C LYS A 54 2.61 5.83 -7.09
N VAL A 55 2.95 5.52 -5.84
CA VAL A 55 3.05 6.51 -4.75
C VAL A 55 4.33 7.34 -4.89
N ALA A 56 5.47 6.68 -5.03
CA ALA A 56 6.78 7.31 -5.23
C ALA A 56 7.82 6.27 -5.67
N GLY A 57 8.80 6.63 -6.50
CA GLY A 57 9.94 5.74 -6.80
C GLY A 57 9.55 4.41 -7.45
N GLU A 58 9.52 3.30 -6.71
CA GLU A 58 8.98 2.00 -7.14
C GLU A 58 7.84 1.51 -6.22
N LEU A 59 7.42 2.36 -5.28
CA LEU A 59 6.36 2.07 -4.32
C LEU A 59 4.99 2.21 -4.99
N MET A 60 4.19 1.16 -4.92
CA MET A 60 2.83 1.10 -5.45
C MET A 60 1.80 0.89 -4.35
N LEU A 61 0.64 1.52 -4.50
CA LEU A 61 -0.54 1.26 -3.69
C LEU A 61 -1.31 0.11 -4.34
N GLU A 62 -1.12 -1.12 -3.86
CA GLU A 62 -1.76 -2.28 -4.49
C GLU A 62 -3.23 -2.42 -4.11
N GLN A 63 -3.57 -2.20 -2.85
CA GLN A 63 -4.92 -2.43 -2.36
C GLN A 63 -5.27 -1.49 -1.20
N ILE A 64 -6.48 -0.97 -1.20
CA ILE A 64 -7.08 -0.20 -0.12
C ILE A 64 -8.12 -1.10 0.54
N ARG A 65 -7.92 -1.42 1.82
CA ARG A 65 -8.79 -2.27 2.63
C ARG A 65 -9.54 -1.43 3.64
N LEU A 66 -10.45 -2.05 4.39
CA LEU A 66 -11.07 -1.39 5.53
C LEU A 66 -10.01 -1.15 6.62
N LYS A 67 -9.66 0.11 6.90
CA LYS A 67 -8.65 0.55 7.91
C LYS A 67 -7.20 0.16 7.64
N SER A 68 -6.89 -0.30 6.43
CA SER A 68 -5.53 -0.66 6.07
C SER A 68 -5.30 -0.49 4.57
N ALA A 69 -4.04 -0.51 4.15
CA ALA A 69 -3.66 -0.57 2.75
C ALA A 69 -2.46 -1.51 2.57
N VAL A 70 -2.42 -2.18 1.42
CA VAL A 70 -1.29 -2.99 0.98
C VAL A 70 -0.47 -2.18 -0.01
N LEU A 71 0.83 -2.09 0.26
CA LEU A 71 1.79 -1.49 -0.65
C LEU A 71 2.79 -2.52 -1.14
N ALA A 72 3.26 -2.33 -2.36
CA ALA A 72 4.34 -3.11 -2.94
C ALA A 72 5.57 -2.24 -3.24
N TYR A 73 6.74 -2.76 -2.87
CA TYR A 73 8.04 -2.14 -3.18
C TYR A 73 9.09 -3.23 -3.41
N LYS A 74 9.75 -3.22 -4.58
CA LYS A 74 10.82 -4.18 -4.93
C LYS A 74 10.47 -5.66 -4.67
N GLY A 75 9.22 -6.04 -4.94
CA GLY A 75 8.72 -7.40 -4.74
C GLY A 75 8.29 -7.76 -3.30
N TYR A 76 8.41 -6.82 -2.35
CA TYR A 76 7.87 -6.96 -1.00
C TYR A 76 6.48 -6.34 -0.91
N ARG A 77 5.55 -7.03 -0.24
CA ARG A 77 4.22 -6.52 0.08
C ARG A 77 4.13 -6.27 1.58
N TYR A 78 3.63 -5.10 1.99
CA TYR A 78 3.44 -4.78 3.40
C TYR A 78 2.15 -4.03 3.65
N ASN A 79 1.58 -4.22 4.85
CA ASN A 79 0.40 -3.48 5.30
C ASN A 79 0.81 -2.23 6.06
N ILE A 80 0.05 -1.16 5.86
CA ILE A 80 -0.06 -0.02 6.76
C ILE A 80 -1.50 0.07 7.28
N ASN A 81 -1.64 0.54 8.51
CA ASN A 81 -2.94 0.78 9.14
C ASN A 81 -3.17 2.29 9.27
N TYR A 82 -4.43 2.71 9.25
CA TYR A 82 -4.86 4.10 9.45
C TYR A 82 -6.19 4.18 10.18
#